data_AF-A0A5N8AFC2-F1
#
_entry.id   AF-A0A5N8AFC2-F1
#
_cell.length_a   1.000
_cell.length_b   1.000
_cell.length_c   1.000
_cell.angle_alpha   90.00
_cell.angle_beta   90.00
_cell.angle_gamma   90.00
#
_symmetry.space_group_name_H-M   'P 1'
#
loop_
_entity.id
_entity.type
_entity.pdbx_description
1 polymer ?
#
loop_
_entity_poly.entity_id
_entity_poly.type
_entity_poly.pdbx_seq_one_letter_code
_entity_poly.pdbx_strand_id
1 'polypeptide(L)'
;MGHWLELANRLEMGKDAGDNRDDRDKRVSEEANVPNVSNVLPPLAHNLLSEWTKGIASLNPDIPCGSYPPARWRQFIGDCHKVLDGFAMDAASIGWTAIDLFGVAREGACYQHPSGGLAWRLHGGNVIKIDADRALYRLPLPGGNSSCAKGFLNRLCNPFVPVWELQP
;
A
#
# COMPACT_ATOMS: atom_id res chain seq x y z
N MET A 1 -66.70 -49.72 -18.26
CA MET A 1 -65.73 -49.41 -17.19
C MET A 1 -65.24 -48.00 -17.43
N GLY A 2 -65.65 -46.95 -16.73
CA GLY A 2 -66.08 -46.87 -15.34
C GLY A 2 -64.94 -46.31 -14.50
N HIS A 3 -65.26 -45.29 -13.69
CA HIS A 3 -64.65 -45.09 -12.38
C HIS A 3 -63.43 -44.15 -12.23
N TRP A 4 -63.44 -42.96 -12.85
CA TRP A 4 -62.64 -41.83 -12.33
C TRP A 4 -63.34 -40.46 -12.33
N LEU A 5 -64.60 -40.37 -12.79
CA LEU A 5 -65.44 -39.17 -12.64
C LEU A 5 -66.17 -39.09 -11.28
N GLU A 6 -65.90 -40.00 -10.34
CA GLU A 6 -66.70 -40.12 -9.11
C GLU A 6 -65.85 -40.32 -7.84
N LEU A 7 -64.80 -39.52 -7.70
CA LEU A 7 -64.16 -39.30 -6.40
C LEU A 7 -63.85 -37.81 -6.22
N ALA A 8 -64.93 -37.11 -5.84
CA ALA A 8 -64.86 -36.11 -4.77
C ALA A 8 -64.17 -34.78 -5.12
N ASN A 9 -64.85 -33.67 -5.43
CA ASN A 9 -66.20 -33.23 -5.08
C ASN A 9 -66.66 -33.55 -3.63
N ARG A 10 -65.74 -33.88 -2.73
CA ARG A 10 -66.01 -34.27 -1.34
C ARG A 10 -65.05 -33.62 -0.35
N LEU A 11 -64.52 -32.43 -0.67
CA LEU A 11 -63.73 -31.60 0.25
C LEU A 11 -63.94 -30.09 0.04
N GLU A 12 -65.10 -29.66 -0.47
CA GLU A 12 -65.53 -28.24 -0.42
C GLU A 12 -66.33 -27.88 0.85
N MET A 13 -66.21 -28.64 1.94
CA MET A 13 -66.88 -28.25 3.20
C MET A 13 -66.00 -28.48 4.42
N GLY A 14 -65.49 -27.36 4.94
CA GLY A 14 -65.31 -27.15 6.37
C GLY A 14 -63.91 -27.43 6.89
N LYS A 15 -63.09 -26.38 6.97
CA LYS A 15 -62.49 -25.96 8.25
C LYS A 15 -61.79 -24.61 8.10
N ASP A 16 -62.52 -23.59 8.57
CA ASP A 16 -61.95 -22.57 9.45
C ASP A 16 -60.94 -23.19 10.43
N ALA A 17 -59.69 -22.78 10.32
CA ALA A 17 -58.73 -22.77 11.42
C ALA A 17 -57.57 -21.87 10.99
N GLY A 18 -57.37 -20.78 11.74
CA GLY A 18 -56.62 -19.62 11.31
C GLY A 18 -55.17 -19.88 10.92
N ASP A 19 -54.72 -19.08 9.95
CA ASP A 19 -53.30 -18.89 9.70
C ASP A 19 -52.91 -17.47 10.08
N ASN A 20 -52.10 -17.45 11.13
CA ASN A 20 -51.49 -16.36 11.86
C ASN A 20 -51.02 -15.20 10.96
N ARG A 21 -51.80 -14.12 10.87
CA ARG A 21 -51.33 -12.82 10.36
C ARG A 21 -51.09 -11.88 11.53
N ASP A 22 -50.07 -12.17 12.33
CA ASP A 22 -49.47 -11.19 13.23
C ASP A 22 -48.03 -11.60 13.60
N ASP A 23 -47.08 -11.10 12.82
CA ASP A 23 -45.70 -10.85 13.28
C ASP A 23 -45.26 -9.52 12.65
N ARG A 24 -46.07 -8.49 12.93
CA ARG A 24 -45.76 -7.09 12.64
C ARG A 24 -45.24 -6.38 13.88
N ASP A 25 -44.31 -6.97 14.62
CA ASP A 25 -43.41 -6.23 15.53
C ASP A 25 -42.31 -7.14 16.08
N LYS A 26 -41.14 -7.14 15.42
CA LYS A 26 -39.83 -7.47 16.01
C LYS A 26 -38.70 -7.19 15.01
N ARG A 27 -38.50 -5.91 14.72
CA ARG A 27 -37.15 -5.39 14.42
C ARG A 27 -36.80 -4.37 15.49
N VAL A 28 -36.55 -4.87 16.69
CA VAL A 28 -35.57 -4.24 17.56
C VAL A 28 -34.24 -4.88 17.20
N SER A 29 -33.34 -4.04 16.71
CA SER A 29 -31.87 -4.10 16.70
C SER A 29 -31.49 -3.21 15.53
N GLU A 30 -31.30 -1.93 15.77
CA GLU A 30 -30.10 -1.35 16.36
C GLU A 30 -29.53 -0.50 15.24
N GLU A 31 -29.61 0.80 15.47
CA GLU A 31 -28.62 1.77 15.05
C GLU A 31 -28.28 1.76 13.55
N ALA A 32 -28.72 2.83 12.88
CA ALA A 32 -27.98 3.41 11.77
C ALA A 32 -26.59 3.90 12.25
N ASN A 33 -25.76 2.99 12.77
CA ASN A 33 -24.32 3.12 12.78
C ASN A 33 -23.89 2.79 11.36
N VAL A 34 -23.97 3.79 10.49
CA VAL A 34 -23.02 3.84 9.38
C VAL A 34 -21.68 4.14 10.06
N PRO A 35 -20.74 3.19 10.23
CA PRO A 35 -19.39 3.66 10.37
C PRO A 35 -19.09 4.30 9.03
N ASN A 36 -19.03 5.62 9.02
CA ASN A 36 -18.13 6.30 8.12
C ASN A 36 -16.75 5.72 8.46
N VAL A 37 -16.41 4.58 7.84
CA VAL A 37 -15.07 4.04 7.83
C VAL A 37 -14.31 5.02 6.97
N SER A 38 -13.95 6.14 7.60
CA SER A 38 -12.77 6.88 7.25
C SER A 38 -11.74 5.82 6.90
N ASN A 39 -11.17 5.97 5.72
CA ASN A 39 -10.07 5.21 5.18
C ASN A 39 -8.82 5.48 6.05
N VAL A 40 -8.94 5.32 7.37
CA VAL A 40 -7.95 5.67 8.39
C VAL A 40 -6.86 4.66 8.20
N LEU A 41 -5.81 5.10 7.52
CA LEU A 41 -4.54 4.42 7.49
C LEU A 41 -4.21 3.97 8.91
N PRO A 42 -3.68 2.74 9.09
CA PRO A 42 -3.18 2.32 10.39
C PRO A 42 -2.34 3.47 10.99
N PRO A 43 -2.50 3.82 12.28
CA PRO A 43 -1.82 4.99 12.86
C PRO A 43 -0.32 5.03 12.60
N LEU A 44 0.31 3.84 12.52
CA LEU A 44 1.70 3.66 12.13
C LEU A 44 2.00 4.11 10.70
N ALA A 45 1.15 3.79 9.73
CA ALA A 45 1.35 4.19 8.34
C ALA A 45 1.23 5.70 8.16
N HIS A 46 0.28 6.35 8.84
CA HIS A 46 0.14 7.81 8.80
C HIS A 46 1.36 8.54 9.39
N ASN A 47 1.89 8.04 10.51
CA ASN A 47 3.09 8.59 11.13
C ASN A 47 4.32 8.43 10.22
N LEU A 48 4.49 7.26 9.59
CA LEU A 48 5.55 7.00 8.62
C LEU A 48 5.45 7.93 7.40
N LEU A 49 4.26 8.09 6.82
CA LEU A 49 4.03 9.02 5.70
C LEU A 49 4.42 10.46 6.08
N SER A 50 4.03 10.92 7.27
CA SER A 50 4.38 12.26 7.76
C SER A 50 5.90 12.41 7.93
N GLU A 51 6.55 11.40 8.51
CA GLU A 51 8.01 11.36 8.68
C GLU A 51 8.72 11.42 7.33
N TRP A 52 8.35 10.56 6.38
CA TRP A 52 8.99 10.50 5.06
C TRP A 52 8.77 11.78 4.28
N THR A 53 7.57 12.36 4.34
CA THR A 53 7.26 13.63 3.67
C THR A 53 8.12 14.76 4.22
N LYS A 54 8.23 14.88 5.56
CA LYS A 54 9.06 15.90 6.22
C LYS A 54 10.54 15.69 5.93
N GLY A 55 11.00 14.44 5.95
CA GLY A 55 12.38 14.07 5.66
C GLY A 55 12.77 14.42 4.23
N ILE A 56 11.96 14.06 3.22
CA ILE A 56 12.26 14.42 1.83
C ILE A 56 12.15 15.94 1.62
N ALA A 57 11.19 16.62 2.25
CA ALA A 57 11.05 18.07 2.15
C ALA A 57 12.21 18.86 2.79
N SER A 58 12.97 18.25 3.71
CA SER A 58 14.15 18.90 4.31
C SER A 58 15.40 18.79 3.43
N LEU A 59 15.40 17.96 2.40
CA LEU A 59 16.53 17.78 1.50
C LEU A 59 16.68 18.97 0.54
N ASN A 60 17.92 19.38 0.32
CA ASN A 60 18.24 20.39 -0.69
C ASN A 60 18.74 19.70 -1.98
N PRO A 61 18.07 19.90 -3.13
CA PRO A 61 18.48 19.30 -4.39
C PRO A 61 19.80 19.84 -4.95
N ASP A 62 20.19 21.06 -4.59
CA ASP A 62 21.41 21.69 -5.08
C ASP A 62 22.63 21.49 -4.18
N ILE A 63 22.42 20.96 -2.97
CA ILE A 63 23.49 20.64 -2.02
C ILE A 63 23.50 19.12 -1.83
N PRO A 64 24.33 18.37 -2.57
CA PRO A 64 24.46 16.94 -2.36
C PRO A 64 25.04 16.66 -0.97
N CYS A 65 24.38 15.80 -0.21
CA CYS A 65 24.92 15.33 1.06
C CYS A 65 25.98 14.26 0.78
N GLY A 66 27.20 14.42 1.29
CA GLY A 66 28.30 13.45 1.12
C GLY A 66 28.93 13.44 -0.28
N SER A 67 29.55 12.31 -0.67
CA SER A 67 30.30 12.15 -1.93
C SER A 67 29.41 11.87 -3.16
N TYR A 68 28.14 12.28 -3.13
CA TYR A 68 27.17 11.97 -4.17
C TYR A 68 27.29 12.94 -5.36
N PRO A 69 27.25 12.45 -6.62
CA PRO A 69 27.30 13.33 -7.79
C PRO A 69 26.08 14.30 -7.83
N PRO A 70 26.26 15.61 -8.06
CA PRO A 70 25.17 16.59 -7.99
C PRO A 70 24.01 16.29 -8.95
N ALA A 71 24.32 15.90 -10.20
CA ALA A 71 23.30 15.53 -11.17
C ALA A 71 22.51 14.28 -10.73
N ARG A 72 23.19 13.32 -10.10
CA ARG A 72 22.57 12.10 -9.58
C ARG A 72 21.67 12.38 -8.38
N TRP A 73 22.12 13.28 -7.50
CA TRP A 73 21.39 13.70 -6.31
C TRP A 73 20.06 14.37 -6.65
N ARG A 74 20.05 15.33 -7.60
CA ARG A 74 18.79 15.95 -8.07
C ARG A 74 17.81 14.92 -8.63
N GLN A 75 18.30 13.99 -9.44
CA GLN A 75 17.47 12.93 -10.00
C GLN A 75 16.89 12.04 -8.89
N PHE A 76 17.71 11.68 -7.91
CA PHE A 76 17.30 10.88 -6.76
C PHE A 76 16.21 11.58 -5.93
N ILE A 77 16.34 12.88 -5.64
CA ILE A 77 15.29 13.63 -4.93
C ILE A 77 13.98 13.64 -5.73
N GLY A 78 14.06 13.86 -7.05
CA GLY A 78 12.89 13.73 -7.92
C GLY A 78 12.26 12.34 -7.86
N ASP A 79 13.07 11.29 -7.80
CA ASP A 79 12.60 9.91 -7.66
C ASP A 79 12.00 9.63 -6.27
N CYS A 80 12.52 10.25 -5.20
CA CYS A 80 11.92 10.20 -3.87
C CYS A 80 10.51 10.78 -3.87
N HIS A 81 10.32 11.93 -4.51
CA HIS A 81 8.99 12.54 -4.66
C HIS A 81 8.04 11.60 -5.43
N LYS A 82 8.46 11.01 -6.56
CA LYS A 82 7.64 10.05 -7.30
C LYS A 82 7.20 8.85 -6.43
N VAL A 83 8.10 8.33 -5.60
CA VAL A 83 7.77 7.22 -4.67
C VAL A 83 6.79 7.69 -3.60
N LEU A 84 6.98 8.90 -3.06
CA LEU A 84 6.06 9.50 -2.08
C LEU A 84 4.65 9.68 -2.65
N ASP A 85 4.52 10.32 -3.81
CA ASP A 85 3.23 10.61 -4.44
C ASP A 85 2.51 9.35 -4.91
N GLY A 86 3.24 8.35 -5.42
CA GLY A 86 2.64 7.18 -6.04
C GLY A 86 2.47 5.95 -5.14
N PHE A 87 3.40 5.72 -4.21
CA PHE A 87 3.54 4.40 -3.58
C PHE A 87 3.79 4.42 -2.07
N ALA A 88 4.04 5.58 -1.44
CA ALA A 88 4.35 5.62 -0.02
C ALA A 88 3.20 5.11 0.87
N MET A 89 1.96 5.36 0.47
CA MET A 89 0.79 4.88 1.22
C MET A 89 0.69 3.35 1.21
N ASP A 90 0.83 2.73 0.04
CA ASP A 90 0.80 1.29 -0.11
C ASP A 90 2.00 0.64 0.59
N ALA A 91 3.19 1.23 0.42
CA ALA A 91 4.42 0.77 1.04
C ALA A 91 4.33 0.80 2.57
N ALA A 92 3.85 1.90 3.15
CA ALA A 92 3.66 2.02 4.60
C ALA A 92 2.62 1.01 5.12
N SER A 93 1.53 0.79 4.38
CA SER A 93 0.46 -0.13 4.76
C SER A 93 0.91 -1.60 4.78
N ILE A 94 1.82 -1.99 3.89
CA ILE A 94 2.41 -3.33 3.86
C ILE A 94 3.77 -3.40 4.61
N GLY A 95 4.11 -2.34 5.35
CA GLY A 95 5.19 -2.27 6.33
C GLY A 95 6.60 -2.10 5.76
N TRP A 96 6.76 -1.49 4.58
CA TRP A 96 8.07 -1.04 4.10
C TRP A 96 8.64 0.02 5.04
N THR A 97 9.97 0.01 5.19
CA THR A 97 10.66 1.00 6.03
C THR A 97 11.19 2.17 5.21
N ALA A 98 11.48 3.28 5.89
CA ALA A 98 12.18 4.43 5.29
C ALA A 98 13.50 4.01 4.62
N ILE A 99 14.23 3.07 5.22
CA ILE A 99 15.49 2.54 4.70
C ILE A 99 15.23 1.79 3.39
N ASP A 100 14.20 0.95 3.30
CA ASP A 100 13.91 0.19 2.08
C ASP A 100 13.59 1.09 0.87
N LEU A 101 12.91 2.20 1.10
CA LEU A 101 12.48 3.13 0.05
C LEU A 101 13.54 4.20 -0.25
N PHE A 102 14.06 4.84 0.79
CA PHE A 102 14.90 6.05 0.72
C PHE A 102 16.28 5.86 1.34
N GLY A 103 16.64 4.64 1.71
CA GLY A 103 17.92 4.34 2.35
C GLY A 103 19.10 4.57 1.43
N VAL A 104 20.16 5.11 2.00
CA VAL A 104 21.40 5.47 1.31
C VAL A 104 22.58 5.14 2.21
N ALA A 105 23.72 4.80 1.60
CA ALA A 105 24.92 4.45 2.34
C ALA A 105 25.52 5.71 2.99
N ARG A 106 25.82 5.67 4.29
CA ARG A 106 26.44 6.81 5.01
C ARG A 106 27.76 7.27 4.39
N GLU A 107 28.57 6.34 3.91
CA GLU A 107 29.91 6.61 3.35
C GLU A 107 29.87 7.09 1.90
N GLY A 108 28.68 7.28 1.31
CA GLY A 108 28.50 7.73 -0.06
C GLY A 108 28.16 6.60 -1.03
N ALA A 109 27.76 6.98 -2.25
CA ALA A 109 27.49 6.03 -3.32
C ALA A 109 28.77 5.31 -3.75
N CYS A 110 28.92 4.03 -3.42
CA CYS A 110 29.94 3.21 -4.03
C CYS A 110 29.53 2.86 -5.47
N TYR A 111 30.33 3.22 -6.48
CA TYR A 111 30.03 2.93 -7.89
C TYR A 111 29.89 1.42 -8.18
N GLN A 112 30.49 0.57 -7.35
CA GLN A 112 30.55 -0.88 -7.53
C GLN A 112 29.29 -1.61 -7.04
N HIS A 113 28.51 -1.01 -6.14
CA HIS A 113 27.23 -1.55 -5.71
C HIS A 113 26.20 -0.42 -5.70
N PRO A 114 25.13 -0.49 -6.51
CA PRO A 114 23.99 0.41 -6.38
C PRO A 114 23.17 0.01 -5.15
N SER A 115 23.83 -0.08 -4.00
CA SER A 115 23.25 -0.34 -2.70
C SER A 115 22.61 0.96 -2.22
N GLY A 116 21.31 1.06 -2.48
CA GLY A 116 20.43 2.10 -1.99
C GLY A 116 18.99 1.63 -2.06
N GLY A 117 18.09 2.42 -1.50
CA GLY A 117 16.66 2.15 -1.45
C GLY A 117 16.04 2.18 -2.85
N LEU A 118 14.76 1.87 -2.93
CA LEU A 118 14.00 1.89 -4.17
C LEU A 118 14.20 3.20 -4.96
N ALA A 119 14.12 4.36 -4.30
CA ALA A 119 14.28 5.66 -4.93
C ALA A 119 15.67 5.84 -5.58
N TRP A 120 16.73 5.32 -4.94
CA TRP A 120 18.08 5.37 -5.49
C TRP A 120 18.24 4.48 -6.72
N ARG A 121 17.54 3.34 -6.75
CA ARG A 121 17.60 2.36 -7.84
C ARG A 121 16.80 2.77 -9.06
N LEU A 122 15.79 3.63 -8.91
CA LEU A 122 14.95 4.08 -10.03
C LEU A 122 15.77 4.75 -11.13
N HIS A 123 16.78 5.54 -10.79
CA HIS A 123 17.63 6.21 -11.76
C HIS A 123 16.83 7.04 -12.78
N GLY A 124 15.77 7.73 -12.36
CA GLY A 124 14.85 8.46 -13.24
C GLY A 124 13.75 7.58 -13.87
N GLY A 125 13.74 6.29 -13.55
CA GLY A 125 12.73 5.34 -13.95
C GLY A 125 11.40 5.48 -13.22
N ASN A 126 10.56 4.46 -13.34
CA ASN A 126 9.23 4.40 -12.77
C ASN A 126 9.02 3.15 -11.92
N VAL A 127 8.40 3.31 -10.75
CA VAL A 127 7.90 2.17 -9.98
C VAL A 127 6.64 1.65 -10.67
N ILE A 128 6.58 0.34 -10.87
CA ILE A 128 5.43 -0.34 -11.48
C ILE A 128 4.49 -0.84 -10.39
N LYS A 129 5.07 -1.47 -9.36
CA LYS A 129 4.29 -2.11 -8.29
C LYS A 129 5.13 -2.25 -7.03
N ILE A 130 4.49 -2.12 -5.88
CA ILE A 130 5.07 -2.47 -4.58
C ILE A 130 4.23 -3.61 -3.97
N ASP A 131 4.89 -4.69 -3.58
CA ASP A 131 4.33 -5.84 -2.88
C ASP A 131 4.98 -5.97 -1.48
N ALA A 132 4.44 -6.86 -0.64
CA ALA A 132 4.93 -7.05 0.72
C ALA A 132 6.39 -7.56 0.79
N ASP A 133 6.86 -8.29 -0.23
CA ASP A 133 8.24 -8.80 -0.30
C ASP A 133 9.14 -7.98 -1.23
N ARG A 134 8.59 -7.37 -2.30
CA ARG A 134 9.41 -6.74 -3.36
C ARG A 134 8.74 -5.55 -4.02
N ALA A 135 9.55 -4.63 -4.52
CA ALA A 135 9.13 -3.57 -5.41
C ALA A 135 9.61 -3.86 -6.84
N LEU A 136 8.71 -3.74 -7.80
CA LEU A 136 8.98 -3.80 -9.23
C LEU A 136 9.11 -2.38 -9.77
N TYR A 137 10.20 -2.12 -10.47
CA TYR A 137 10.47 -0.83 -11.10
C TYR A 137 11.10 -1.03 -12.47
N ARG A 138 11.00 -0.01 -13.30
CA ARG A 138 11.57 0.03 -14.64
C ARG A 138 12.57 1.17 -14.70
N LEU A 139 13.79 0.84 -15.11
CA LEU A 139 14.83 1.82 -15.41
C LEU A 139 14.48 2.57 -16.71
N PRO A 140 14.97 3.80 -16.91
CA PRO A 140 14.72 4.55 -18.15
C PRO A 140 15.50 4.01 -19.36
N LEU A 141 16.38 3.03 -19.16
CA LEU A 141 17.12 2.36 -20.21
C LEU A 141 16.28 1.24 -20.83
N PRO A 142 16.45 0.93 -22.14
CA PRO A 142 15.80 -0.23 -22.76
C PRO A 142 16.23 -1.50 -22.03
N GLY A 143 15.31 -2.05 -21.25
CA GLY A 143 15.57 -3.16 -20.34
C GLY A 143 14.28 -3.63 -19.68
N GLY A 144 14.29 -4.89 -19.24
CA GLY A 144 13.16 -5.48 -18.54
C GLY A 144 12.88 -4.82 -17.19
N ASN A 145 11.81 -5.27 -16.54
CA ASN A 145 11.49 -4.82 -15.19
C ASN A 145 12.57 -5.31 -14.21
N SER A 146 13.02 -4.43 -13.33
CA SER A 146 13.91 -4.73 -12.21
C SER A 146 13.11 -4.88 -10.93
N SER A 147 13.64 -5.63 -9.96
CA SER A 147 13.00 -5.81 -8.66
C SER A 147 13.98 -5.58 -7.51
N CYS A 148 13.51 -5.02 -6.40
CA CYS A 148 14.26 -5.00 -5.14
C CYS A 148 13.43 -5.61 -4.02
N ALA A 149 14.06 -6.42 -3.17
CA ALA A 149 13.39 -7.02 -2.03
C ALA A 149 13.34 -6.06 -0.83
N LYS A 150 12.24 -6.10 -0.10
CA LYS A 150 12.08 -5.47 1.21
C LYS A 150 13.11 -6.07 2.18
N GLY A 151 13.71 -5.22 3.02
CA GLY A 151 14.76 -5.58 3.95
C GLY A 151 16.10 -5.93 3.28
N PHE A 152 16.25 -5.75 1.97
CA PHE A 152 17.51 -6.07 1.28
C PHE A 152 18.68 -5.26 1.85
N LEU A 153 18.47 -3.98 2.15
CA LEU A 153 19.52 -3.13 2.71
C LEU A 153 19.87 -3.49 4.15
N ASN A 154 18.90 -3.92 4.96
CA ASN A 154 19.16 -4.40 6.32
C ASN A 154 19.98 -5.70 6.37
N ARG A 155 20.08 -6.42 5.25
CA ARG A 155 20.94 -7.62 5.13
C ARG A 155 22.36 -7.30 4.69
N LEU A 156 22.62 -6.07 4.26
CA LEU A 156 23.95 -5.64 3.85
C LEU A 156 24.74 -5.18 5.08
N CYS A 157 26.05 -5.40 5.06
CA CYS A 157 26.93 -5.07 6.18
C CYS A 157 27.12 -3.55 6.40
N ASN A 158 26.74 -2.71 5.45
CA ASN A 158 26.89 -1.26 5.58
C ASN A 158 25.69 -0.64 6.31
N PRO A 159 25.93 0.36 7.19
CA PRO A 159 24.84 1.12 7.79
C PRO A 159 24.15 1.96 6.72
N PHE A 160 22.92 1.58 6.37
CA PHE A 160 22.02 2.40 5.56
C PHE A 160 21.20 3.27 6.49
N VAL A 161 21.15 4.56 6.16
CA VAL A 161 20.30 5.53 6.85
C VAL A 161 19.29 6.09 5.87
N PRO A 162 18.11 6.52 6.35
CA PRO A 162 17.24 7.35 5.55
C PRO A 162 17.99 8.57 5.04
N VAL A 163 17.71 9.00 3.81
CA VAL A 163 18.49 10.06 3.17
C VAL A 163 18.46 11.41 3.90
N TRP A 164 17.43 11.70 4.68
CA TRP A 164 17.36 12.90 5.50
C TRP A 164 18.22 12.85 6.77
N GLU A 165 18.72 11.68 7.15
CA GLU A 165 19.71 11.53 8.23
C GLU A 165 21.15 11.66 7.72
N LEU A 166 21.37 11.70 6.39
CA LEU A 166 22.61 12.21 5.81
C LEU A 166 22.61 13.74 5.96
N GLN A 167 22.76 14.21 7.19
CA GLN A 167 23.13 15.61 7.45
C GLN A 167 24.65 15.69 7.63
N PRO A 168 25.29 16.75 7.12
CA PRO A 168 26.73 16.99 7.28
C PRO A 168 27.14 17.23 8.74
#